data_AF-A0A529Y3Y4-F1
#
_entry.id   AF-A0A529Y3Y4-F1
#
_cell.length_a   1.000
_cell.length_b   1.000
_cell.length_c   1.000
_cell.angle_alpha   90.00
_cell.angle_beta   90.00
_cell.angle_gamma   90.00
#
_symmetry.space_group_name_H-M   'P 1'
#
loop_
_entity.id
_entity.type
_entity.pdbx_description
1 polymer ?
#
loop_
_entity_poly.entity_id
_entity_poly.type
_entity_poly.pdbx_seq_one_letter_code
_entity_poly.pdbx_strand_id
1 'polypeptide(L)'
;MSNYPLSYKLSWLPRLLRPSLGGDRSGFVAPAARLIDPSPMQTVRLAFVGDISAVANRNAPECDPAIVTLLSSADLVVGNCESPIVERPRAAMGTWLGTHHAMSERFLADALAAAGIARDRLVLSLANNHMLDQGIGGFEETVAALKRLGIRTIGAVAGGPVQR
;
A
#
# COMPACT_ATOMS: atom_id res chain seq x y z
N MET A 1 -17.47 9.54 -5.18
CA MET A 1 -18.21 10.14 -4.04
C MET A 1 -17.87 9.36 -2.80
N SER A 2 -17.53 9.99 -1.66
CA SER A 2 -17.18 9.20 -0.45
C SER A 2 -18.42 8.47 0.08
N ASN A 3 -18.23 7.24 0.57
CA ASN A 3 -19.30 6.31 0.98
C ASN A 3 -20.08 6.74 2.24
N TYR A 4 -19.82 7.93 2.76
CA TYR A 4 -20.44 8.41 3.97
C TYR A 4 -21.77 9.15 3.72
N PRO A 5 -22.77 8.96 4.59
CA PRO A 5 -24.02 9.73 4.57
C PRO A 5 -23.76 11.24 4.61
N LEU A 6 -24.66 12.03 4.01
CA LEU A 6 -24.54 13.48 4.00
C LEU A 6 -24.49 14.07 5.43
N SER A 7 -25.28 13.52 6.35
CA SER A 7 -25.27 13.91 7.77
C SER A 7 -23.90 13.73 8.42
N TYR A 8 -23.17 12.66 8.09
CA TYR A 8 -21.82 12.44 8.59
C TYR A 8 -20.83 13.44 8.00
N LYS A 9 -20.91 13.73 6.69
CA LYS A 9 -20.07 14.74 6.03
C LYS A 9 -20.27 16.14 6.61
N LEU A 10 -21.52 16.52 6.89
CA LEU A 10 -21.83 17.80 7.52
C LEU A 10 -21.27 17.89 8.95
N SER A 11 -21.14 16.77 9.66
CA SER A 11 -20.49 16.73 10.98
C SER A 11 -18.99 17.00 10.94
N TRP A 12 -18.34 16.95 9.76
CA TRP A 12 -16.90 17.21 9.63
C TRP A 12 -16.57 18.70 9.66
N LEU A 13 -17.46 19.56 9.16
CA LEU A 13 -17.27 21.02 9.16
C LEU A 13 -16.92 21.57 10.56
N PRO A 14 -17.69 21.29 11.62
CA PRO A 14 -17.33 21.75 12.96
C PRO A 14 -16.05 21.09 13.50
N ARG A 15 -15.72 19.85 13.09
CA ARG A 15 -14.50 19.14 13.51
C ARG A 15 -13.23 19.67 12.82
N LEU A 16 -13.35 20.22 11.60
CA LEU A 16 -12.26 20.89 10.90
C LEU A 16 -11.98 22.28 11.49
N LEU A 17 -13.02 22.98 11.94
CA LEU A 17 -12.91 24.31 12.55
C LEU A 17 -12.46 24.26 14.01
N ARG A 18 -12.77 23.16 14.72
CA ARG A 18 -12.32 22.90 16.09
C ARG A 18 -11.82 21.45 16.19
N PRO A 19 -10.63 21.17 15.65
CA PRO A 19 -10.02 19.85 15.84
C PRO A 19 -9.89 19.59 17.34
N SER A 20 -10.19 18.35 17.77
CA SER A 20 -9.93 17.96 19.15
C SER A 20 -8.41 17.94 19.35
N LEU A 21 -7.87 19.01 19.96
CA LEU A 21 -6.48 19.06 20.42
C LEU A 21 -6.30 18.32 21.75
N GLY A 22 -7.35 17.70 22.27
CA GLY A 22 -7.34 16.82 23.44
C GLY A 22 -6.67 15.48 23.13
N GLY A 23 -5.39 15.53 22.78
CA GLY A 23 -4.48 14.40 22.80
C GLY A 23 -3.28 14.83 23.62
N ASP A 24 -2.99 14.13 24.70
CA ASP A 24 -1.76 14.37 25.45
C ASP A 24 -0.58 13.96 24.54
N ARG A 25 0.39 14.86 24.34
CA ARG A 25 1.64 14.53 23.64
C ARG A 25 2.33 13.34 24.29
N SER A 26 2.14 13.14 25.60
CA SER A 26 2.65 12.00 26.36
C SER A 26 2.00 10.66 25.97
N GLY A 27 0.76 10.66 25.46
CA GLY A 27 0.03 9.44 25.09
C GLY A 27 0.50 8.78 23.78
N PHE A 28 1.30 9.50 22.98
CA PHE A 28 1.92 9.01 21.74
C PHE A 28 3.45 9.05 21.79
N VAL A 29 4.06 9.35 22.94
CA VAL A 29 5.50 9.17 23.09
C VAL A 29 5.75 7.68 22.93
N ALA A 30 6.44 7.31 21.84
CA ALA A 30 6.91 5.95 21.69
C ALA A 30 7.64 5.59 22.99
N PRO A 31 7.22 4.53 23.72
CA PRO A 31 7.90 4.15 24.95
C PRO A 31 9.38 4.05 24.63
N ALA A 32 10.24 4.63 25.49
CA ALA A 32 11.68 4.60 25.29
C ALA A 32 12.08 3.16 24.95
N ALA A 33 12.46 2.94 23.69
CA ALA A 33 12.66 1.60 23.19
C ALA A 33 13.84 1.02 23.97
N ARG A 34 13.57 0.02 24.81
CA ARG A 34 14.65 -0.76 25.41
C ARG A 34 15.19 -1.64 24.30
N LEU A 35 16.40 -1.32 23.85
CA LEU A 35 17.14 -2.21 22.98
C LEU A 35 17.34 -3.55 23.68
N ILE A 36 17.25 -4.64 22.92
CA ILE A 36 17.52 -6.00 23.42
C ILE A 36 18.98 -6.06 23.89
N ASP A 37 19.21 -6.54 25.11
CA ASP A 37 20.54 -6.72 25.71
C ASP A 37 20.71 -8.19 26.17
N PRO A 38 21.72 -8.93 25.67
CA PRO A 38 22.72 -8.51 24.68
C PRO A 38 22.11 -8.27 23.30
N SER A 39 22.73 -7.35 22.53
CA SER A 39 22.36 -7.13 21.13
C SER A 39 22.38 -8.46 20.37
N PRO A 40 21.36 -8.73 19.54
CA PRO A 40 21.32 -9.96 18.77
C PRO A 40 22.53 -10.03 17.82
N MET A 41 23.09 -11.24 17.66
CA MET A 41 24.24 -11.48 16.78
C MET A 41 23.92 -11.22 15.29
N GLN A 42 22.63 -11.24 14.95
CA GLN A 42 22.13 -10.99 13.61
C GLN A 42 20.96 -10.02 13.67
N THR A 43 20.97 -9.03 12.80
CA THR A 43 19.87 -8.09 12.61
C THR A 43 19.38 -8.20 11.17
N VAL A 44 18.10 -7.91 10.99
CA VAL A 44 17.49 -7.78 9.66
C VAL A 44 16.86 -6.41 9.54
N ARG A 45 17.00 -5.79 8.37
CA ARG A 45 16.40 -4.50 8.05
C ARG A 45 15.10 -4.69 7.28
N LEU A 46 14.01 -4.35 7.93
CA LEU A 46 12.69 -4.28 7.30
C LEU A 46 12.37 -2.83 6.93
N ALA A 47 11.88 -2.62 5.71
CA ALA A 47 11.30 -1.35 5.30
C ALA A 47 9.81 -1.53 5.01
N PHE A 48 8.99 -0.60 5.48
CA PHE A 48 7.57 -0.56 5.20
C PHE A 48 7.26 0.66 4.35
N VAL A 49 6.72 0.44 3.16
CA VAL A 49 6.23 1.48 2.26
C VAL A 49 4.72 1.50 2.27
N GLY A 50 4.15 2.66 1.98
CA GLY A 50 2.69 2.83 1.90
C GLY A 50 2.10 2.26 0.62
N ASP A 51 1.05 2.91 0.16
CA ASP A 51 0.26 2.51 -0.99
C ASP A 51 1.02 2.69 -2.30
N ILE A 52 1.18 1.62 -3.06
CA ILE A 52 1.69 1.63 -4.42
C ILE A 52 0.50 1.68 -5.38
N SER A 53 0.38 2.78 -6.12
CA SER A 53 -0.72 3.03 -7.04
C SER A 53 -0.29 3.86 -8.24
N ALA A 54 -1.01 3.75 -9.36
CA ALA A 54 -0.81 4.57 -10.57
C ALA A 54 -1.89 5.65 -10.76
N VAL A 55 -2.66 5.96 -9.70
CA VAL A 55 -3.80 6.87 -9.78
C VAL A 55 -3.35 8.30 -10.05
N ALA A 56 -2.31 8.75 -9.35
CA ALA A 56 -1.79 10.11 -9.46
C ALA A 56 -0.77 10.27 -10.59
N ASN A 57 -0.04 9.20 -10.94
CA ASN A 57 1.00 9.22 -11.95
C ASN A 57 1.06 7.88 -12.68
N ARG A 58 1.12 7.92 -14.01
CA ARG A 58 1.26 6.72 -14.86
C ARG A 58 2.70 6.44 -15.25
N ASN A 59 3.63 7.33 -14.90
CA ASN A 59 5.06 7.18 -15.13
C ASN A 59 5.75 6.79 -13.82
N ALA A 60 6.91 6.16 -13.92
CA ALA A 60 7.75 5.89 -12.76
C ALA A 60 8.01 7.19 -11.95
N PRO A 61 7.99 7.12 -10.62
CA PRO A 61 8.29 8.26 -9.79
C PRO A 61 9.76 8.64 -9.90
N GLU A 62 10.06 9.92 -9.71
CA GLU A 62 11.42 10.36 -9.40
C GLU A 62 11.64 10.17 -7.90
N CYS A 63 12.65 9.36 -7.54
CA CYS A 63 12.98 9.08 -6.16
C CYS A 63 14.27 9.79 -5.76
N ASP A 64 14.25 10.43 -4.59
CA ASP A 64 15.45 11.02 -4.00
C ASP A 64 16.51 9.92 -3.79
N PRO A 65 17.79 10.14 -4.15
CA PRO A 65 18.84 9.14 -3.99
C PRO A 65 18.96 8.57 -2.58
N ALA A 66 18.70 9.36 -1.53
CA ALA A 66 18.73 8.89 -0.15
C ALA A 66 17.62 7.89 0.14
N ILE A 67 16.43 8.07 -0.44
CA ILE A 67 15.32 7.11 -0.35
C ILE A 67 15.68 5.81 -1.09
N VAL A 68 16.27 5.92 -2.28
CA VAL A 68 16.72 4.74 -3.05
C VAL A 68 17.77 3.96 -2.27
N THR A 69 18.77 4.63 -1.69
CA THR A 69 19.78 3.99 -0.85
C THR A 69 19.15 3.34 0.39
N LEU A 70 18.19 4.01 1.01
CA LEU A 70 17.50 3.50 2.19
C LEU A 70 16.75 2.19 1.88
N LEU A 71 15.94 2.19 0.83
CA LEU A 71 15.10 1.05 0.45
C LEU A 71 15.92 -0.12 -0.13
N SER A 72 16.94 0.16 -0.94
CA SER A 72 17.82 -0.88 -1.50
C SER A 72 18.67 -1.59 -0.44
N SER A 73 18.93 -0.93 0.70
CA SER A 73 19.65 -1.52 1.84
C SER A 73 18.80 -2.47 2.70
N ALA A 74 17.50 -2.58 2.46
CA ALA A 74 16.62 -3.46 3.22
C ALA A 74 16.80 -4.93 2.81
N ASP A 75 16.69 -5.83 3.80
CA ASP A 75 16.62 -7.28 3.57
C ASP A 75 15.22 -7.69 3.08
N LEU A 76 14.20 -6.94 3.51
CA LEU A 76 12.81 -7.11 3.08
C LEU A 76 12.09 -5.77 3.05
N VAL A 77 11.35 -5.53 1.97
CA VAL A 77 10.42 -4.41 1.83
C VAL A 77 9.00 -4.96 1.86
N VAL A 78 8.13 -4.35 2.67
CA VAL A 78 6.71 -4.65 2.73
C VAL A 78 5.93 -3.43 2.27
N GLY A 79 5.03 -3.61 1.30
CA GLY A 79 4.19 -2.53 0.76
C GLY A 79 2.74 -2.94 0.62
N ASN A 80 1.88 -1.98 0.28
CA ASN A 80 0.48 -2.23 -0.05
C ASN A 80 0.26 -2.05 -1.55
N CYS A 81 -0.28 -3.07 -2.22
CA CYS A 81 -0.68 -2.99 -3.63
C CYS A 81 -2.09 -2.38 -3.71
N GLU A 82 -2.20 -1.07 -3.58
CA GLU A 82 -3.49 -0.39 -3.50
C GLU A 82 -4.26 -0.44 -4.82
N SER A 83 -3.56 -0.34 -5.96
CA SER A 83 -4.21 -0.47 -7.27
C SER A 83 -4.14 -1.91 -7.80
N PRO A 84 -5.27 -2.50 -8.22
CA PRO A 84 -5.28 -3.71 -9.04
C PRO A 84 -4.31 -3.63 -10.22
N ILE A 85 -3.65 -4.74 -10.53
CA ILE A 85 -2.75 -4.86 -11.68
C ILE A 85 -3.50 -5.56 -12.80
N VAL A 86 -3.90 -4.78 -13.81
CA VAL A 86 -4.71 -5.27 -14.94
C VAL A 86 -4.24 -4.62 -16.25
N GLU A 87 -4.25 -5.39 -17.33
CA GLU A 87 -3.89 -4.90 -18.68
C GLU A 87 -4.97 -4.00 -19.27
N ARG A 88 -6.24 -4.34 -19.03
CA ARG A 88 -7.40 -3.59 -19.54
C ARG A 88 -8.37 -3.25 -18.41
N PRO A 89 -8.26 -2.05 -17.81
CA PRO A 89 -9.17 -1.61 -16.77
C PRO A 89 -10.61 -1.59 -17.27
N ARG A 90 -11.52 -2.20 -16.51
CA ARG A 90 -12.96 -2.09 -16.73
C ARG A 90 -13.44 -0.85 -15.98
N ALA A 91 -14.14 0.05 -16.68
CA ALA A 91 -14.95 1.07 -16.04
C ALA A 91 -16.27 0.42 -15.64
N ALA A 92 -16.54 0.27 -14.34
CA ALA A 92 -17.90 -0.05 -13.92
C ALA A 92 -18.80 1.14 -14.29
N MET A 93 -19.88 0.87 -15.02
CA MET A 93 -20.92 1.84 -15.40
C MET A 93 -21.56 2.39 -14.11
N GLY A 94 -21.00 3.46 -13.56
CA GLY A 94 -21.37 3.98 -12.24
C GLY A 94 -20.27 4.86 -11.63
N THR A 95 -19.02 4.69 -12.05
CA THR A 95 -17.88 5.56 -11.70
C THR A 95 -17.59 6.56 -12.81
N TRP A 96 -18.62 7.19 -13.40
CA TRP A 96 -18.50 8.10 -14.56
C TRP A 96 -17.65 9.37 -14.31
N LEU A 97 -16.95 9.47 -13.19
CA LEU A 97 -15.93 10.51 -12.89
C LEU A 97 -14.79 9.99 -11.99
N GLY A 98 -14.65 8.67 -11.78
CA GLY A 98 -13.79 8.10 -10.74
C GLY A 98 -12.52 7.47 -11.31
N THR A 99 -11.37 7.90 -10.79
CA THR A 99 -10.04 7.35 -11.04
C THR A 99 -10.05 5.83 -11.22
N HIS A 100 -9.52 5.34 -12.35
CA HIS A 100 -9.27 3.92 -12.52
C HIS A 100 -8.17 3.52 -11.54
N HIS A 101 -8.53 2.96 -10.38
CA HIS A 101 -7.57 2.27 -9.50
C HIS A 101 -7.13 1.01 -10.22
N ALA A 102 -6.18 1.19 -11.12
CA ALA A 102 -5.56 0.15 -11.90
C ALA A 102 -4.16 0.62 -12.31
N MET A 103 -3.21 -0.31 -12.28
CA MET A 103 -1.87 -0.09 -12.81
C MET A 103 -1.47 -1.26 -13.70
N SER A 104 -0.49 -1.05 -14.57
CA SER A 104 0.07 -2.13 -15.39
C SER A 104 1.24 -2.80 -14.66
N GLU A 105 1.57 -4.03 -15.08
CA GLU A 105 2.79 -4.70 -14.62
C GLU A 105 4.04 -3.86 -14.91
N ARG A 106 4.06 -3.21 -16.08
CA ARG A 106 5.16 -2.33 -16.49
C ARG A 106 5.33 -1.17 -15.53
N PHE A 107 4.25 -0.48 -15.17
CA PHE A 107 4.31 0.63 -14.23
C PHE A 107 4.89 0.17 -12.89
N LEU A 108 4.39 -0.95 -12.34
CA LEU A 108 4.90 -1.47 -11.07
C LEU A 108 6.39 -1.81 -11.19
N ALA A 109 6.79 -2.49 -12.27
CA ALA A 109 8.18 -2.81 -12.54
C ALA A 109 9.08 -1.58 -12.57
N ASP A 110 8.66 -0.53 -13.28
CA ASP A 110 9.43 0.70 -13.44
C ASP A 110 9.47 1.50 -12.12
N ALA A 111 8.37 1.53 -11.38
CA ALA A 111 8.31 2.20 -10.08
C ALA A 111 9.21 1.53 -9.03
N LEU A 112 9.24 0.20 -8.99
CA LEU A 112 10.15 -0.54 -8.11
C LEU A 112 11.61 -0.32 -8.49
N ALA A 113 11.93 -0.27 -9.78
CA ALA A 113 13.27 0.03 -10.26
C ALA A 113 13.71 1.45 -9.87
N ALA A 114 12.83 2.45 -10.05
CA ALA A 114 13.10 3.83 -9.66
C ALA A 114 13.31 3.99 -8.13
N ALA A 115 12.57 3.23 -7.32
CA ALA A 115 12.70 3.23 -5.87
C ALA A 115 13.87 2.37 -5.34
N GLY A 116 14.58 1.63 -6.21
CA GLY A 116 15.66 0.72 -5.81
C GLY A 116 15.19 -0.53 -5.05
N ILE A 117 13.93 -0.94 -5.22
CA ILE A 117 13.34 -2.10 -4.53
C ILE A 117 13.50 -3.35 -5.41
N ALA A 118 14.25 -4.34 -4.91
CA ALA A 118 14.39 -5.63 -5.56
C ALA A 118 13.11 -6.48 -5.37
N ARG A 119 12.59 -7.08 -6.46
CA ARG A 119 11.31 -7.81 -6.46
C ARG A 119 11.32 -9.04 -5.56
N ASP A 120 12.46 -9.74 -5.50
CA ASP A 120 12.69 -10.92 -4.65
C ASP A 120 12.77 -10.58 -3.15
N ARG A 121 12.94 -9.30 -2.81
CA ARG A 121 12.89 -8.75 -1.45
C ARG A 121 11.59 -8.04 -1.13
N LEU A 122 10.61 -8.04 -2.05
CA LEU A 122 9.34 -7.36 -1.86
C LEU A 122 8.23 -8.33 -1.45
N VAL A 123 7.42 -7.90 -0.50
CA VAL A 123 6.12 -8.50 -0.15
C VAL A 123 5.04 -7.43 -0.28
N LEU A 124 3.97 -7.73 -1.03
CA LEU A 124 2.84 -6.82 -1.17
C LEU A 124 1.59 -7.36 -0.49
N SER A 125 0.97 -6.53 0.36
CA SER A 125 -0.38 -6.77 0.85
C SER A 125 -1.39 -6.50 -0.25
N LEU A 126 -2.37 -7.40 -0.40
CA LEU A 126 -3.54 -7.21 -1.24
C LEU A 126 -4.81 -6.90 -0.43
N ALA A 127 -4.72 -6.91 0.90
CA ALA A 127 -5.85 -6.63 1.78
C ALA A 127 -6.03 -5.11 1.95
N ASN A 128 -6.68 -4.48 0.97
CA ASN A 128 -7.02 -3.06 0.99
C ASN A 128 -8.39 -2.79 0.36
N ASN A 129 -8.84 -1.53 0.44
CA ASN A 129 -10.17 -1.11 -0.01
C ASN A 129 -10.34 -1.04 -1.52
N HIS A 130 -9.25 -0.98 -2.31
CA HIS A 130 -9.30 -0.82 -3.77
C HIS A 130 -9.00 -2.12 -4.55
N MET A 131 -8.57 -3.18 -3.89
CA MET A 131 -8.21 -4.45 -4.52
C MET A 131 -9.34 -5.08 -5.36
N LEU A 132 -10.60 -4.78 -5.04
CA LEU A 132 -11.77 -5.28 -5.77
C LEU A 132 -12.42 -4.23 -6.70
N ASP A 133 -11.78 -3.08 -6.95
CA ASP A 133 -12.30 -2.06 -7.87
C ASP A 133 -12.43 -2.57 -9.31
N GLN A 134 -11.68 -3.61 -9.67
CA GLN A 134 -11.74 -4.32 -10.95
C GLN A 134 -12.51 -5.66 -10.87
N GLY A 135 -13.23 -5.89 -9.76
CA GLY A 135 -13.95 -7.12 -9.46
C GLY A 135 -13.02 -8.32 -9.21
N ILE A 136 -13.62 -9.51 -9.06
CA ILE A 136 -12.89 -10.77 -8.78
C ILE A 136 -11.88 -11.08 -9.90
N GLY A 137 -12.26 -10.86 -11.17
CA GLY A 137 -11.36 -11.10 -12.29
C GLY A 137 -10.12 -10.20 -12.26
N GLY A 138 -10.26 -8.93 -11.86
CA GLY A 138 -9.12 -8.03 -11.68
C GLY A 138 -8.22 -8.43 -10.51
N PHE A 139 -8.80 -8.95 -9.43
CA PHE A 139 -8.04 -9.52 -8.32
C PHE A 139 -7.23 -10.75 -8.74
N GLU A 140 -7.84 -11.70 -9.45
CA GLU A 140 -7.16 -12.89 -9.98
C GLU A 140 -6.03 -12.51 -10.94
N GLU A 141 -6.28 -11.54 -11.83
CA GLU A 141 -5.26 -11.00 -12.74
C GLU A 141 -4.12 -10.34 -11.96
N THR A 142 -4.42 -9.60 -10.89
CA THR A 142 -3.41 -8.98 -10.01
C THR A 142 -2.53 -10.03 -9.33
N VAL A 143 -3.11 -11.08 -8.76
CA VAL A 143 -2.37 -12.18 -8.13
C VAL A 143 -1.48 -12.87 -9.17
N ALA A 144 -2.00 -13.12 -10.37
CA ALA A 144 -1.23 -13.74 -11.45
C ALA A 144 -0.08 -12.85 -11.94
N ALA A 145 -0.30 -11.53 -12.03
CA ALA A 145 0.71 -10.54 -12.38
C ALA A 145 1.86 -10.49 -11.38
N LEU A 146 1.53 -10.41 -10.09
CA LEU A 146 2.54 -10.41 -9.02
C LEU A 146 3.35 -11.71 -9.00
N LYS A 147 2.70 -12.84 -9.24
CA LYS A 147 3.37 -14.14 -9.40
C LYS A 147 4.35 -14.14 -10.59
N ARG A 148 3.95 -13.60 -11.75
CA ARG A 148 4.85 -13.46 -12.93
C ARG A 148 6.04 -12.55 -12.63
N LEU A 149 5.83 -11.49 -11.87
CA LEU A 149 6.89 -10.57 -11.45
C LEU A 149 7.80 -11.14 -10.35
N GLY A 150 7.48 -12.31 -9.78
CA GLY A 150 8.22 -12.93 -8.70
C GLY A 150 8.05 -12.23 -7.35
N ILE A 151 6.97 -11.44 -7.19
CA ILE A 151 6.68 -10.67 -5.97
C ILE A 151 5.80 -11.53 -5.06
N ARG A 152 6.20 -11.65 -3.79
CA ARG A 152 5.42 -12.37 -2.77
C ARG A 152 4.21 -11.54 -2.36
N THR A 153 3.10 -12.20 -2.03
CA THR A 153 1.87 -11.53 -1.60
C THR A 153 1.39 -12.01 -0.24
N ILE A 154 0.73 -11.12 0.49
CA ILE A 154 0.00 -11.40 1.73
C ILE A 154 -1.40 -10.80 1.66
N GLY A 155 -2.31 -11.24 2.54
CA GLY A 155 -3.68 -10.72 2.57
C GLY A 155 -4.60 -11.26 1.46
N ALA A 156 -4.19 -12.32 0.75
CA ALA A 156 -4.94 -12.96 -0.33
C ALA A 156 -5.43 -14.39 0.01
N VAL A 157 -5.19 -14.87 1.23
CA VAL A 157 -5.46 -16.26 1.62
C VAL A 157 -6.96 -16.47 1.87
N ALA A 158 -7.57 -17.37 1.11
CA ALA A 158 -8.83 -18.01 1.49
C ALA A 158 -8.55 -19.06 2.58
N GLY A 159 -9.37 -19.14 3.63
CA GLY A 159 -9.12 -20.14 4.69
C GLY A 159 -8.18 -19.71 5.82
N GLY A 160 -7.88 -18.42 5.97
CA GLY A 160 -6.93 -17.94 6.97
C GLY A 160 -7.33 -18.28 8.42
N PRO A 161 -6.39 -18.20 9.38
CA PRO A 161 -6.64 -18.57 10.79
C PRO A 161 -7.71 -17.70 11.48
N VAL A 162 -8.09 -16.59 10.85
CA VAL A 162 -9.19 -15.71 11.26
C VAL A 162 -10.42 -16.04 10.39
N GLN A 163 -11.00 -17.22 10.59
CA GLN A 163 -12.34 -17.54 10.10
C GLN A 163 -13.31 -17.61 11.28
N ARG A 164 -14.53 -17.09 11.10
CA ARG A 164 -15.63 -17.23 12.07
C ARG A 164 -16.28 -18.59 11.93
#